data_AF-A0A7S3I2J5-F1
#
_entry.id   AF-A0A7S3I2J5-F1
#
_cell.length_a   1.000
_cell.length_b   1.000
_cell.length_c   1.000
_cell.angle_alpha   90.00
_cell.angle_beta   90.00
_cell.angle_gamma   90.00
#
_symmetry.space_group_name_H-M   'P 1'
#
loop_
_entity.id
_entity.type
_entity.pdbx_description
1 polymer ?
#
loop_
_entity_poly.entity_id
_entity_poly.type
_entity_poly.pdbx_seq_one_letter_code
_entity_poly.pdbx_strand_id
1 'polypeptide(L)'
;AKYASFALNAVIDTQKELSWCPTPDCKFAFIYEAVADAQARDELNCPLCKKHYCLRCKVAYHDGISCKAFQLTHDAKKLDDAFYAFAEGKKFKQCPHCAFWVERSEGCDHMSCRCGKSFCYKCGGIYGACECRRLQMQEHLRQQEARRARLREQARVRRERQREQRAREQKRLAKVLMQEV
;
A
#
# COMPACT_ATOMS: atom_id res chain seq x y z
N ALA A 1 29.18 -4.97 -4.50
CA ALA A 1 28.44 -5.61 -5.62
C ALA A 1 26.93 -5.28 -5.68
N LYS A 2 26.21 -4.98 -4.58
CA LYS A 2 24.76 -4.62 -4.62
C LYS A 2 24.44 -3.35 -5.42
N TYR A 3 25.29 -2.32 -5.32
CA TYR A 3 25.05 -1.05 -6.00
C TYR A 3 25.01 -1.20 -7.53
N ALA A 4 25.91 -2.02 -8.08
CA ALA A 4 25.96 -2.29 -9.52
C ALA A 4 24.70 -3.01 -10.04
N SER A 5 24.16 -3.98 -9.30
CA SER A 5 22.91 -4.64 -9.70
C SER A 5 21.70 -3.70 -9.66
N PHE A 6 21.64 -2.80 -8.67
CA PHE A 6 20.56 -1.80 -8.62
C PHE A 6 20.67 -0.79 -9.76
N ALA A 7 21.89 -0.31 -10.05
CA ALA A 7 22.12 0.60 -11.17
C ALA A 7 21.73 -0.04 -12.52
N LEU A 8 22.11 -1.31 -12.74
CA LEU A 8 21.78 -2.03 -13.96
C LEU A 8 20.26 -2.25 -14.10
N ASN A 9 19.58 -2.65 -13.03
CA ASN A 9 18.12 -2.79 -13.02
C ASN A 9 17.43 -1.46 -13.33
N ALA A 10 17.92 -0.35 -12.77
CA ALA A 10 17.36 0.97 -13.03
C ALA A 10 17.51 1.37 -14.50
N VAL A 11 18.65 1.08 -15.14
CA VAL A 11 18.86 1.36 -16.57
C VAL A 11 17.91 0.55 -17.44
N ILE A 12 17.82 -0.76 -17.19
CA ILE A 12 16.97 -1.67 -17.97
C ILE A 12 15.48 -1.34 -17.80
N ASP A 13 15.04 -0.98 -16.59
CA ASP A 13 13.65 -0.58 -16.34
C ASP A 13 13.28 0.78 -16.95
N THR A 14 14.28 1.64 -17.25
CA THR A 14 14.06 2.99 -17.78
C THR A 14 14.11 3.03 -19.31
N GLN A 15 14.94 2.20 -19.94
CA GLN A 15 15.08 2.14 -21.39
C GLN A 15 14.05 1.16 -21.99
N LYS A 16 13.29 1.61 -22.98
CA LYS A 16 12.19 0.82 -23.57
C LYS A 16 12.71 -0.35 -24.43
N GLU A 17 13.92 -0.21 -24.92
CA GLU A 17 14.61 -1.13 -25.79
C GLU A 17 15.35 -2.22 -24.99
N LEU A 18 15.36 -2.16 -23.66
CA LEU A 18 16.01 -3.17 -22.82
C LEU A 18 14.98 -3.98 -22.04
N SER A 19 15.18 -5.29 -21.95
CA SER A 19 14.36 -6.14 -21.09
C SER A 19 15.16 -7.31 -20.54
N TRP A 20 14.79 -7.75 -19.34
CA TRP A 20 15.26 -9.00 -18.75
C TRP A 20 14.52 -10.20 -19.35
N CYS A 21 15.18 -11.36 -19.30
CA CYS A 21 14.54 -12.65 -19.52
C CYS A 21 13.39 -12.86 -18.51
N PRO A 22 12.20 -13.32 -18.94
CA PRO A 22 11.07 -13.52 -18.03
C PRO A 22 11.26 -14.64 -16.99
N THR A 23 12.29 -15.49 -17.14
CA THR A 23 12.56 -16.54 -16.14
C THR A 23 13.03 -15.92 -14.83
N PRO A 24 12.42 -16.27 -13.67
CA PRO A 24 12.94 -15.86 -12.37
C PRO A 24 14.42 -16.22 -12.21
N ASP A 25 15.19 -15.32 -11.60
CA ASP A 25 16.63 -15.44 -11.36
C ASP A 25 17.54 -15.53 -12.60
N CYS A 26 16.99 -15.46 -13.81
CA CYS A 26 17.80 -15.40 -15.03
C CYS A 26 18.35 -13.99 -15.25
N LYS A 27 19.69 -13.87 -15.24
CA LYS A 27 20.41 -12.60 -15.42
C LYS A 27 20.69 -12.27 -16.89
N PHE A 28 19.92 -12.83 -17.82
CA PHE A 28 20.05 -12.51 -19.24
C PHE A 28 19.20 -11.28 -19.56
N ALA A 29 19.84 -10.20 -20.03
CA ALA A 29 19.18 -9.03 -20.60
C ALA A 29 19.40 -9.02 -22.12
N PHE A 30 18.42 -8.50 -22.86
CA PHE A 30 18.49 -8.36 -24.31
C PHE A 30 17.98 -7.00 -24.74
N ILE A 31 18.42 -6.58 -25.94
CA ILE A 31 17.94 -5.38 -26.61
C ILE A 31 16.79 -5.80 -27.53
N TYR A 32 15.65 -5.11 -27.41
CA TYR A 32 14.48 -5.25 -28.25
C TYR A 32 14.42 -4.08 -29.24
N GLU A 33 14.70 -4.36 -30.50
CA GLU A 33 14.42 -3.42 -31.58
C GLU A 33 12.93 -3.50 -31.92
N ALA A 34 12.17 -2.47 -31.54
CA ALA A 34 10.80 -2.30 -31.97
C ALA A 34 10.76 -1.87 -33.45
N VAL A 35 11.15 -2.77 -34.35
CA VAL A 35 10.97 -2.56 -35.79
C VAL A 35 9.48 -2.61 -36.09
N ALA A 36 8.97 -1.54 -36.71
CA ALA A 36 7.57 -1.38 -37.11
C ALA A 36 7.13 -2.37 -38.22
N ASP A 37 8.07 -3.16 -38.74
CA ASP A 37 7.80 -4.21 -39.73
C ASP A 37 7.39 -5.52 -39.07
N ALA A 38 6.40 -6.17 -39.68
CA ALA A 38 5.77 -7.42 -39.24
C ALA A 38 6.72 -8.64 -39.12
N GLN A 39 8.03 -8.47 -39.40
CA GLN A 39 9.09 -9.48 -39.33
C GLN A 39 9.99 -9.36 -38.09
N ALA A 40 9.69 -8.46 -37.15
CA ALA A 40 10.42 -8.40 -35.87
C ALA A 40 10.44 -9.79 -35.20
N ARG A 41 11.64 -10.26 -34.83
CA ARG A 41 11.85 -11.52 -34.09
C ARG A 41 11.14 -11.42 -32.76
N ASP A 42 9.94 -11.93 -32.77
CA ASP A 42 8.97 -11.86 -31.70
C ASP A 42 9.21 -12.91 -30.62
N GLU A 43 10.36 -13.55 -30.71
CA GLU A 43 10.77 -14.69 -29.92
C GLU A 43 12.14 -14.44 -29.28
N LEU A 44 12.28 -14.98 -28.08
CA LEU A 44 13.53 -15.01 -27.34
C LEU A 44 13.86 -16.45 -26.99
N ASN A 45 14.94 -16.94 -27.56
CA ASN A 45 15.63 -18.14 -27.09
C ASN A 45 16.74 -17.71 -26.14
N CYS A 46 16.49 -17.80 -24.83
CA CYS A 46 17.46 -17.33 -23.85
C CYS A 46 18.67 -18.29 -23.79
N PRO A 47 19.90 -17.80 -24.00
CA PRO A 47 21.09 -18.65 -23.98
C PRO A 47 21.46 -19.13 -22.56
N LEU A 48 21.01 -18.44 -21.50
CA LEU A 48 21.30 -18.81 -20.12
C LEU A 48 20.34 -19.88 -19.59
N CYS A 49 19.03 -19.63 -19.65
CA CYS A 49 18.04 -20.56 -19.11
C CYS A 49 17.50 -21.56 -20.15
N LYS A 50 17.87 -21.42 -21.43
CA LYS A 50 17.46 -22.28 -22.56
C LYS A 50 15.95 -22.36 -22.77
N LYS A 51 15.19 -21.40 -22.25
CA LYS A 51 13.75 -21.29 -22.45
C LYS A 51 13.42 -20.37 -23.61
N HIS A 52 12.32 -20.68 -24.29
CA HIS A 52 11.80 -19.97 -25.45
C HIS A 52 10.57 -19.14 -25.05
N TYR A 53 10.59 -17.86 -25.37
CA TYR A 53 9.58 -16.89 -24.94
C TYR A 53 9.03 -16.10 -26.12
N CYS A 54 7.75 -15.76 -26.07
CA CYS A 54 7.16 -14.71 -26.89
C CYS A 54 7.50 -13.34 -26.28
N LEU A 55 8.15 -12.46 -27.04
CA LEU A 55 8.56 -11.12 -26.58
C LEU A 55 7.37 -10.16 -26.46
N ARG A 56 6.31 -10.35 -27.26
CA ARG A 56 5.07 -9.58 -27.15
C ARG A 56 4.28 -9.93 -25.89
N CYS A 57 4.13 -11.21 -25.58
CA CYS A 57 3.33 -11.68 -24.43
C CYS A 57 4.14 -11.86 -23.14
N LYS A 58 5.47 -11.96 -23.23
CA LYS A 58 6.38 -12.32 -22.13
C LYS A 58 6.05 -13.66 -21.45
N VAL A 59 5.43 -14.57 -22.20
CA VAL A 59 5.08 -15.95 -21.79
C VAL A 59 5.88 -16.96 -22.60
N ALA A 60 5.80 -18.25 -22.24
CA ALA A 60 6.38 -19.32 -23.04
C ALA A 60 5.94 -19.17 -24.52
N TYR A 61 6.87 -19.38 -25.45
CA TYR A 61 6.57 -19.22 -26.87
C TYR A 61 5.44 -20.16 -27.29
N HIS A 62 4.52 -19.64 -28.09
CA HIS A 62 3.31 -20.33 -28.52
C HIS A 62 3.33 -20.47 -30.04
N ASP A 63 3.92 -21.57 -30.52
CA ASP A 63 4.00 -21.85 -31.94
C ASP A 63 2.61 -22.13 -32.55
N GLY A 64 2.39 -21.67 -33.77
CA GLY A 64 1.14 -21.88 -34.51
C GLY A 64 -0.10 -21.14 -33.99
N ILE A 65 0.00 -20.33 -32.92
CA ILE A 65 -1.12 -19.57 -32.35
C ILE A 65 -0.74 -18.09 -32.22
N SER A 66 -1.62 -17.19 -32.66
CA SER A 66 -1.40 -15.75 -32.48
C SER A 66 -1.44 -15.35 -31.01
N CYS A 67 -0.71 -14.29 -30.62
CA CYS A 67 -0.72 -13.74 -29.26
C CYS A 67 -2.15 -13.52 -28.73
N LYS A 68 -3.06 -13.04 -29.60
CA LYS A 68 -4.47 -12.78 -29.26
C LYS A 68 -5.23 -14.09 -28.95
N ALA A 69 -5.03 -15.13 -29.74
CA ALA A 69 -5.64 -16.43 -29.51
C ALA A 69 -5.04 -17.13 -28.28
N PHE A 70 -3.74 -16.98 -28.04
CA PHE A 70 -3.10 -17.46 -26.82
C PHE A 70 -3.69 -16.81 -25.56
N GLN A 71 -3.90 -15.49 -25.57
CA GLN A 71 -4.54 -14.76 -24.45
C GLN A 71 -6.00 -15.14 -24.20
N LEU A 72 -6.72 -15.61 -25.22
CA LEU A 72 -8.11 -16.09 -25.07
C LEU A 72 -8.19 -17.51 -24.52
N THR A 73 -7.17 -18.34 -24.80
CA THR A 73 -7.12 -19.75 -24.38
C THR A 73 -6.47 -19.91 -23.00
N HIS A 74 -5.45 -19.11 -22.72
CA HIS A 74 -4.88 -18.97 -21.39
C HIS A 74 -5.66 -17.86 -20.69
N ASP A 75 -6.63 -18.26 -19.87
CA ASP A 75 -7.44 -17.42 -18.99
C ASP A 75 -6.53 -16.46 -18.20
N ALA A 76 -6.22 -15.29 -18.78
CA ALA A 76 -5.59 -14.19 -18.06
C ALA A 76 -6.43 -13.79 -16.83
N LYS A 77 -7.72 -14.17 -16.80
CA LYS A 77 -8.64 -14.02 -15.67
C LYS A 77 -8.39 -14.98 -14.48
N LYS A 78 -7.97 -16.24 -14.71
CA LYS A 78 -7.87 -17.23 -13.61
C LYS A 78 -6.64 -17.07 -12.73
N LEU A 79 -5.52 -16.59 -13.28
CA LEU A 79 -4.35 -16.20 -12.48
C LEU A 79 -4.59 -14.87 -11.73
N ASP A 80 -5.51 -14.06 -12.23
CA ASP A 80 -5.84 -12.74 -11.70
C ASP A 80 -6.75 -12.84 -10.47
N ASP A 81 -7.82 -13.65 -10.47
CA ASP A 81 -8.79 -13.67 -9.36
C ASP A 81 -8.16 -14.07 -8.01
N ALA A 82 -7.27 -15.07 -8.00
CA ALA A 82 -6.55 -15.47 -6.79
C ALA A 82 -5.58 -14.36 -6.32
N PHE A 83 -4.96 -13.65 -7.26
CA PHE A 83 -4.10 -12.51 -6.95
C PHE A 83 -4.91 -11.30 -6.46
N TYR A 84 -6.08 -11.00 -7.05
CA TYR A 84 -7.00 -9.96 -6.58
C TYR A 84 -7.50 -10.28 -5.17
N ALA A 85 -7.89 -11.53 -4.90
CA ALA A 85 -8.31 -11.96 -3.57
C ALA A 85 -7.17 -11.85 -2.55
N PHE A 86 -5.94 -12.23 -2.94
CA PHE A 86 -4.75 -12.05 -2.10
C PHE A 86 -4.43 -10.58 -1.84
N ALA A 87 -4.47 -9.76 -2.89
CA ALA A 87 -4.21 -8.33 -2.85
C ALA A 87 -5.25 -7.61 -1.97
N GLU A 88 -6.52 -8.01 -2.05
CA GLU A 88 -7.59 -7.50 -1.21
C GLU A 88 -7.40 -7.91 0.26
N GLY A 89 -7.05 -9.18 0.50
CA GLY A 89 -6.73 -9.69 1.85
C GLY A 89 -5.57 -8.96 2.52
N LYS A 90 -4.55 -8.56 1.75
CA LYS A 90 -3.42 -7.75 2.24
C LYS A 90 -3.62 -6.24 2.10
N LYS A 91 -4.80 -5.79 1.65
CA LYS A 91 -5.15 -4.38 1.43
C LYS A 91 -4.15 -3.65 0.52
N PHE A 92 -3.64 -4.32 -0.51
CA PHE A 92 -2.80 -3.69 -1.53
C PHE A 92 -3.62 -2.62 -2.27
N LYS A 93 -2.94 -1.60 -2.75
CA LYS A 93 -3.59 -0.51 -3.51
C LYS A 93 -2.93 -0.32 -4.85
N GLN A 94 -3.75 -0.13 -5.88
CA GLN A 94 -3.25 0.25 -7.19
C GLN A 94 -2.91 1.74 -7.23
N CYS A 95 -1.82 2.06 -7.91
CA CYS A 95 -1.51 3.44 -8.25
C CYS A 95 -2.59 3.99 -9.20
N PRO A 96 -3.20 5.16 -8.92
CA PRO A 96 -4.23 5.73 -9.79
C PRO A 96 -3.71 6.17 -11.16
N HIS A 97 -2.39 6.19 -11.36
CA HIS A 97 -1.77 6.63 -12.61
C HIS A 97 -1.29 5.48 -13.50
N CYS A 98 -0.69 4.44 -12.92
CA CYS A 98 -0.11 3.33 -13.69
C CYS A 98 -0.69 1.95 -13.33
N ALA A 99 -1.70 1.90 -12.47
CA ALA A 99 -2.37 0.68 -11.99
C ALA A 99 -1.45 -0.35 -11.30
N PHE A 100 -0.18 -0.01 -11.05
CA PHE A 100 0.75 -0.91 -10.37
C PHE A 100 0.30 -1.14 -8.93
N TRP A 101 0.31 -2.41 -8.49
CA TRP A 101 -0.02 -2.78 -7.13
C TRP A 101 1.09 -2.39 -6.17
N VAL A 102 0.71 -1.71 -5.10
CA VAL A 102 1.61 -1.23 -4.06
C VAL A 102 1.13 -1.82 -2.73
N GLU A 103 2.05 -2.45 -2.02
CA GLU A 103 1.89 -2.84 -0.63
C GLU A 103 2.42 -1.73 0.27
N ARG A 104 1.66 -1.38 1.32
CA ARG A 104 2.17 -0.52 2.39
C ARG A 104 2.83 -1.39 3.44
N SER A 105 4.15 -1.24 3.59
CA SER A 105 4.90 -1.87 4.67
C SER A 105 4.49 -1.31 6.04
N GLU A 106 4.70 -0.01 6.28
CA GLU A 106 4.37 0.64 7.56
C GLU A 106 4.10 2.14 7.38
N GLY A 107 3.43 2.77 8.36
CA GLY A 107 3.40 4.23 8.48
C GLY A 107 2.31 4.98 7.71
N CYS A 108 2.71 6.11 7.10
CA CYS A 108 1.83 7.17 6.59
C CYS A 108 0.97 6.75 5.38
N ASP A 109 -0.19 7.40 5.19
CA ASP A 109 -1.03 7.20 4.00
C ASP A 109 -0.46 7.87 2.73
N HIS A 110 0.67 8.59 2.81
CA HIS A 110 1.36 9.15 1.65
C HIS A 110 2.26 8.10 0.99
N MET A 111 1.92 7.68 -0.23
CA MET A 111 2.70 6.70 -0.98
C MET A 111 3.27 7.31 -2.25
N SER A 112 4.51 6.97 -2.56
CA SER A 112 5.18 7.31 -3.81
C SER A 112 5.29 6.07 -4.69
N CYS A 113 4.69 6.12 -5.88
CA CYS A 113 4.77 5.02 -6.82
C CYS A 113 6.07 5.08 -7.63
N ARG A 114 6.51 3.92 -8.16
CA ARG A 114 7.64 3.82 -9.10
C ARG A 114 7.49 4.66 -10.38
N CYS A 115 6.25 5.06 -10.73
CA CYS A 115 6.01 5.97 -11.85
C CYS A 115 6.29 7.45 -11.52
N GLY A 116 6.79 7.75 -10.31
CA GLY A 116 7.12 9.10 -9.85
C GLY A 116 5.95 9.90 -9.29
N LYS A 117 4.72 9.37 -9.35
CA LYS A 117 3.53 10.03 -8.78
C LYS A 117 3.21 9.53 -7.38
N SER A 118 2.75 10.46 -6.53
CA SER A 118 2.28 10.14 -5.19
C SER A 118 0.76 10.00 -5.12
N PHE A 119 0.29 9.06 -4.30
CA PHE A 119 -1.12 8.78 -4.08
C PHE A 119 -1.39 8.47 -2.60
N CYS A 120 -2.65 8.59 -2.20
CA CYS A 120 -3.09 8.29 -0.84
C CYS A 120 -3.44 6.81 -0.72
N TYR A 121 -2.78 6.08 0.18
CA TYR A 121 -3.05 4.65 0.40
C TYR A 121 -4.44 4.40 1.01
N LYS A 122 -4.96 5.35 1.78
CA LYS A 122 -6.27 5.23 2.42
C LYS A 122 -7.42 5.18 1.39
N CYS A 123 -7.39 6.05 0.38
CA CYS A 123 -8.46 6.14 -0.62
C CYS A 123 -8.06 5.75 -2.05
N GLY A 124 -6.78 5.52 -2.33
CA GLY A 124 -6.25 5.28 -3.68
C GLY A 124 -6.17 6.52 -4.58
N GLY A 125 -6.63 7.70 -4.11
CA GLY A 125 -6.66 8.93 -4.89
C GLY A 125 -5.32 9.67 -4.93
N ILE A 126 -5.24 10.72 -5.75
CA ILE A 126 -4.05 11.58 -5.85
C ILE A 126 -3.77 12.23 -4.49
N TYR A 127 -2.52 12.10 -4.01
CA TYR A 127 -2.15 12.68 -2.72
C TYR A 127 -2.13 14.20 -2.81
N GLY A 128 -2.71 14.87 -1.81
CA GLY A 128 -2.87 16.34 -1.79
C GLY A 128 -4.19 16.83 -2.40
N ALA A 129 -4.73 16.13 -3.40
CA ALA A 129 -6.07 16.40 -3.94
C ALA A 129 -7.17 15.63 -3.16
N CYS A 130 -6.81 14.53 -2.48
CA CYS A 130 -7.77 13.77 -1.69
C CYS A 130 -8.13 14.46 -0.35
N GLU A 131 -9.36 14.27 0.12
CA GLU A 131 -9.81 14.83 1.40
C GLU A 131 -9.32 14.06 2.64
N CYS A 132 -8.67 12.91 2.47
CA CYS A 132 -8.30 12.02 3.58
C CYS A 132 -7.48 12.71 4.67
N ARG A 133 -6.52 13.56 4.28
CA ARG A 133 -5.67 14.30 5.23
C ARG A 133 -6.46 15.33 6.04
N ARG A 134 -7.40 16.02 5.39
CA ARG A 134 -8.29 17.01 6.02
C ARG A 134 -9.23 16.32 7.02
N LEU A 135 -9.84 15.21 6.61
CA LEU A 135 -10.75 14.44 7.46
C LEU A 135 -10.04 13.85 8.67
N GLN A 136 -8.83 13.29 8.49
CA GLN A 136 -8.00 12.80 9.61
C GLN A 136 -7.66 13.90 10.61
N MET A 137 -7.33 15.10 10.14
CA MET A 137 -7.04 16.23 11.02
C MET A 137 -8.28 16.64 11.82
N GLN A 138 -9.44 16.75 11.16
CA GLN A 138 -10.69 17.10 11.83
C GLN A 138 -11.10 16.06 12.88
N GLU A 139 -10.95 14.78 12.57
CA GLU A 139 -11.22 13.69 13.51
C GLU A 139 -10.29 13.75 14.72
N HIS A 140 -9.00 14.02 14.52
CA HIS A 140 -8.05 14.15 15.60
C HIS A 140 -8.38 15.31 16.54
N LEU A 141 -8.78 16.47 16.00
CA LEU A 141 -9.22 17.61 16.80
C LEU A 141 -10.46 17.28 17.64
N ARG A 142 -11.47 16.65 17.04
CA ARG A 142 -12.67 16.20 17.76
C ARG A 142 -12.33 15.24 18.90
N GLN A 143 -11.41 14.30 18.67
CA GLN A 143 -10.95 13.37 19.70
C GLN A 143 -10.23 14.10 20.84
N GLN A 144 -9.39 15.09 20.53
CA GLN A 144 -8.72 15.91 21.54
C GLN A 144 -9.71 16.73 22.38
N GLU A 145 -10.71 17.34 21.75
CA GLU A 145 -11.77 18.09 22.43
C GLU A 145 -12.59 17.20 23.35
N ALA A 146 -13.04 16.05 22.85
CA ALA A 146 -13.77 15.06 23.64
C ALA A 146 -12.93 14.58 24.85
N ARG A 147 -11.63 14.34 24.67
CA ARG A 147 -10.71 13.99 25.75
C ARG A 147 -10.62 15.09 26.80
N ARG A 148 -10.48 16.36 26.37
CA ARG A 148 -10.44 17.52 27.27
C ARG A 148 -11.75 17.68 28.05
N ALA A 149 -12.91 17.51 27.39
CA ALA A 149 -14.21 17.56 28.03
C ALA A 149 -14.37 16.47 29.11
N ARG A 150 -13.97 15.22 28.80
CA ARG A 150 -13.97 14.11 29.76
C ARG A 150 -13.11 14.40 30.99
N LEU A 151 -11.91 14.95 30.80
CA LEU A 151 -11.02 15.31 31.92
C LEU A 151 -11.60 16.40 32.80
N ARG A 152 -12.25 17.41 32.20
CA ARG A 152 -12.95 18.48 32.94
C ARG A 152 -14.09 17.90 33.78
N GLU A 153 -14.88 17.00 33.19
CA GLU A 153 -15.98 16.35 33.89
C GLU A 153 -15.51 15.47 35.04
N GLN A 154 -14.49 14.64 34.81
CA GLN A 154 -13.86 13.83 35.86
C GLN A 154 -13.34 14.69 37.02
N ALA A 155 -12.73 15.85 36.71
CA ALA A 155 -12.27 16.78 37.74
C ALA A 155 -13.43 17.40 38.54
N ARG A 156 -14.56 17.71 37.88
CA ARG A 156 -15.79 18.21 38.52
C ARG A 156 -16.35 17.18 39.49
N VAL A 157 -16.60 15.95 39.02
CA VAL A 157 -17.11 14.84 39.83
C VAL A 157 -16.18 14.53 41.00
N ARG A 158 -14.86 14.56 40.80
CA ARG A 158 -13.88 14.34 41.87
C ARG A 158 -13.98 15.42 42.96
N ARG A 159 -14.12 16.69 42.59
CA ARG A 159 -14.27 17.79 43.56
C ARG A 159 -15.56 17.69 44.35
N GLU A 160 -16.65 17.30 43.71
CA GLU A 160 -17.95 17.07 44.35
C GLU A 160 -17.88 15.94 45.37
N ARG A 161 -17.36 14.77 44.98
CA ARG A 161 -17.13 13.64 45.89
C ARG A 161 -16.26 14.02 47.09
N GLN A 162 -15.20 14.79 46.88
CA GLN A 162 -14.35 15.29 47.97
C GLN A 162 -15.11 16.23 48.92
N ARG A 163 -15.98 17.12 48.40
CA ARG A 163 -16.82 17.99 49.22
C ARG A 163 -17.81 17.18 50.05
N GLU A 164 -18.48 16.20 49.45
CA GLU A 164 -19.41 15.31 50.14
C GLU A 164 -18.71 14.50 51.24
N GLN A 165 -17.53 13.94 50.93
CA GLN A 165 -16.74 13.17 51.90
C GLN A 165 -16.31 14.03 53.09
N ARG A 166 -15.79 15.25 52.83
CA ARG A 166 -15.44 16.22 53.89
C ARG A 166 -16.64 16.61 54.74
N ALA A 167 -17.80 16.84 54.13
CA ALA A 167 -19.02 17.18 54.86
C ALA A 167 -19.51 16.01 55.74
N ARG A 168 -19.42 14.76 55.26
CA ARG A 168 -19.74 13.56 56.05
C ARG A 168 -18.79 13.40 57.23
N GLU A 169 -17.50 13.59 57.00
CA GLU A 169 -16.47 13.51 58.04
C GLU A 169 -16.63 14.61 59.11
N GLN A 170 -16.89 15.86 58.70
CA GLN A 170 -17.17 16.96 59.62
C GLN A 170 -18.41 16.69 60.48
N LYS A 171 -19.50 16.19 59.87
CA LYS A 171 -20.71 15.79 60.63
C LYS A 171 -20.41 14.66 61.63
N ARG A 172 -19.60 13.67 61.25
CA ARG A 172 -19.18 12.57 62.13
C ARG A 172 -18.36 13.10 63.31
N LEU A 173 -17.37 13.97 63.06
CA LEU A 173 -16.54 14.58 64.10
C LEU A 173 -17.38 15.44 65.07
N ALA A 174 -18.27 16.28 64.54
CA ALA A 174 -19.17 17.08 65.37
C ALA A 174 -20.07 16.21 66.27
N LYS A 175 -20.55 15.07 65.74
CA LYS A 175 -21.34 14.12 66.54
C LYS A 175 -20.53 13.49 67.67
N VAL A 176 -19.26 13.13 67.44
CA VAL A 176 -18.37 12.58 68.48
C VAL A 176 -18.12 13.62 69.57
N LEU A 177 -17.79 14.86 69.19
CA LEU A 177 -17.55 15.95 70.14
C LEU A 177 -18.76 16.28 71.00
N MET A 178 -19.99 16.15 70.47
CA MET A 178 -21.22 16.36 71.23
C MET A 178 -21.56 15.21 72.20
N GLN A 179 -20.90 14.05 72.10
CA GLN A 179 -21.11 12.91 73.01
C GLN A 179 -20.10 12.89 74.16
N GLU A 180 -19.10 13.77 74.15
CA GLU A 180 -18.04 13.90 75.17
C GLU A 180 -18.30 15.07 76.16
N VAL A 181 -19.47 15.73 76.06
CA VAL A 181 -19.96 16.78 76.98
C VAL A 181 -21.16 16.23 77.76
#